data_AF-A0A841AD72-F1
#
_entry.id   AF-A0A841AD72-F1
#
_cell.length_a   1.000
_cell.length_b   1.000
_cell.length_c   1.000
_cell.angle_alpha   90.00
_cell.angle_beta   90.00
_cell.angle_gamma   90.00
#
_symmetry.space_group_name_H-M   'P 1'
#
loop_
_entity.id
_entity.type
_entity.pdbx_description
1 polymer ?
#
loop_
_entity_poly.entity_id
_entity_poly.type
_entity_poly.pdbx_seq_one_letter_code
_entity_poly.pdbx_strand_id
1 'polypeptide(L)'
;MTLEWTRGTCPRCGSGDVVHSLIGMPTLEAMETAPEWVSFPGCVAVGPDRACLACDHEWWADHVGFAEPWDHEEGDDGARGTQLRVVGAVLVTADGLRILAARRRPGIPSAGRWEFPGGKIEPGESPQAALVRELREELGIEVEVGWLIGRGTGWAGERELHLDCYWARPVGPSPTTSTDHDRLEWVGLDALLTRDWAEPDVPIVEAIAEEERPRFS
;
A
#
# COMPACT_ATOMS: atom_id res chain seq x y z
N MET A 1 30.02 1.28 2.00
CA MET A 1 28.74 0.88 2.61
C MET A 1 28.28 -0.32 1.82
N THR A 2 28.25 -1.50 2.43
CA THR A 2 27.74 -2.71 1.78
C THR A 2 26.27 -2.45 1.49
N LEU A 3 25.89 -2.40 0.21
CA LEU A 3 24.49 -2.34 -0.18
C LEU A 3 23.89 -3.69 0.19
N GLU A 4 23.01 -3.73 1.19
CA GLU A 4 22.22 -4.92 1.47
C GLU A 4 21.18 -5.06 0.35
N TRP A 5 21.33 -6.11 -0.46
CA TRP A 5 20.48 -6.33 -1.63
C TRP A 5 19.26 -7.17 -1.26
N THR A 6 18.10 -6.53 -1.14
CA THR A 6 16.83 -7.22 -0.85
C THR A 6 16.00 -7.40 -2.12
N ARG A 7 15.66 -8.65 -2.45
CA ARG A 7 14.80 -8.98 -3.61
C ARG A 7 13.34 -8.68 -3.24
N GLY A 8 12.69 -7.81 -4.00
CA GLY A 8 11.29 -7.44 -3.77
C GLY A 8 10.30 -8.55 -4.16
N THR A 9 9.03 -8.36 -3.79
CA THR A 9 7.91 -9.17 -4.27
C THR A 9 7.08 -8.35 -5.26
N CYS A 10 6.63 -8.96 -6.35
CA CYS A 10 5.78 -8.32 -7.35
C CYS A 10 4.43 -7.96 -6.71
N PRO A 11 4.01 -6.70 -6.72
CA PRO A 11 2.73 -6.31 -6.11
C PRO A 11 1.53 -6.88 -6.89
N ARG A 12 1.68 -7.16 -8.19
CA ARG A 12 0.60 -7.68 -9.04
C ARG A 12 0.34 -9.18 -8.82
N CYS A 13 1.39 -9.99 -8.76
CA CYS A 13 1.24 -11.46 -8.74
C CYS A 13 1.84 -12.14 -7.51
N GLY A 14 2.45 -11.40 -6.59
CA GLY A 14 3.10 -11.96 -5.40
C GLY A 14 4.38 -12.75 -5.67
N SER A 15 4.88 -12.78 -6.91
CA SER A 15 6.12 -13.50 -7.26
C SER A 15 7.36 -12.77 -6.74
N GLY A 16 8.33 -13.53 -6.22
CA GLY A 16 9.68 -13.04 -5.92
C GLY A 16 10.56 -12.84 -7.16
N ASP A 17 10.06 -13.13 -8.37
CA ASP A 17 10.79 -12.97 -9.63
C ASP A 17 10.83 -11.51 -10.10
N VAL A 18 11.36 -10.66 -9.23
CA VAL A 18 11.51 -9.23 -9.46
C VAL A 18 12.94 -8.89 -9.83
N VAL A 19 13.10 -8.11 -10.89
CA VAL A 19 14.36 -7.51 -11.34
C VAL A 19 14.36 -6.03 -10.96
N HIS A 20 15.50 -5.53 -10.49
CA HIS A 20 15.71 -4.13 -10.16
C HIS A 20 16.63 -3.49 -11.20
N SER A 21 16.26 -2.34 -11.72
CA SER A 21 17.03 -1.55 -12.69
C SER A 21 17.51 -0.28 -12.00
N LEU A 22 18.75 -0.28 -11.51
CA LEU A 22 19.29 0.89 -10.82
C LEU A 22 19.72 1.97 -11.83
N ILE A 23 19.04 3.11 -11.76
CA ILE A 23 19.32 4.27 -12.61
C ILE A 23 20.47 5.07 -12.01
N GLY A 24 21.51 5.32 -12.80
CA GLY A 24 22.69 6.09 -12.40
C GLY A 24 24.01 5.41 -12.74
N MET A 25 25.12 5.98 -12.26
CA MET A 25 26.46 5.40 -12.36
C MET A 25 26.87 4.82 -10.99
N PRO A 26 26.60 3.54 -10.72
CA PRO A 26 27.07 2.87 -9.50
C PRO A 26 28.61 2.84 -9.45
N THR A 27 29.16 2.60 -8.26
CA THR A 27 30.60 2.31 -8.13
C THR A 27 30.93 0.94 -8.77
N LEU A 28 32.16 0.77 -9.23
CA LEU A 28 32.66 -0.53 -9.74
C LEU A 28 32.42 -1.67 -8.73
N GLU A 29 32.68 -1.42 -7.45
CA GLU A 29 32.43 -2.38 -6.36
C GLU A 29 30.94 -2.77 -6.26
N ALA A 30 30.01 -1.83 -6.43
CA ALA A 30 28.58 -2.12 -6.42
C ALA A 30 28.15 -2.92 -7.66
N MET A 31 28.78 -2.72 -8.82
CA MET A 31 28.53 -3.52 -10.02
C MET A 31 29.06 -4.95 -9.88
N GLU A 32 30.22 -5.13 -9.26
CA GLU A 32 30.86 -6.45 -9.08
C GLU A 32 30.17 -7.30 -8.01
N THR A 33 29.52 -6.68 -7.03
CA THR A 33 28.85 -7.36 -5.91
C THR A 33 27.34 -7.46 -6.07
N ALA A 34 26.78 -6.92 -7.15
CA ALA A 34 25.35 -6.94 -7.43
C ALA A 34 24.84 -8.37 -7.72
N PRO A 35 23.70 -8.77 -7.13
CA PRO A 35 23.03 -10.01 -7.51
C PRO A 35 22.53 -10.01 -8.97
N GLU A 36 22.35 -11.19 -9.56
CA GLU A 36 21.91 -11.36 -10.96
C GLU A 36 20.54 -10.72 -11.29
N TRP A 37 19.71 -10.47 -10.28
CA TRP A 37 18.41 -9.80 -10.43
C TRP A 37 18.52 -8.27 -10.36
N VAL A 38 19.73 -7.71 -10.25
CA VAL A 38 19.99 -6.27 -10.34
C VAL A 38 20.67 -5.96 -11.67
N SER A 39 20.10 -4.99 -12.40
CA SER A 39 20.62 -4.52 -13.68
C SER A 39 20.98 -3.03 -13.59
N PHE A 40 21.98 -2.63 -14.39
CA PHE A 40 22.45 -1.25 -14.47
C PHE A 40 22.32 -0.76 -15.91
N PRO A 41 21.13 -0.25 -16.32
CA PRO A 41 20.90 0.23 -17.68
C PRO A 41 21.65 1.54 -18.01
N GLY A 42 22.37 2.14 -17.05
CA GLY A 42 23.12 3.38 -17.20
C GLY A 42 22.25 4.64 -17.06
N CYS A 43 22.79 5.80 -17.45
CA CYS A 43 22.16 7.12 -17.25
C CYS A 43 20.91 7.41 -18.12
N VAL A 44 20.39 6.42 -18.86
CA VAL A 44 19.45 6.66 -19.97
C VAL A 44 18.02 6.16 -19.71
N ALA A 45 17.77 5.50 -18.59
CA ALA A 45 16.45 4.97 -18.29
C ALA A 45 15.50 6.07 -17.81
N VAL A 46 14.54 6.45 -18.66
CA VAL A 46 13.26 7.06 -18.27
C VAL A 46 12.23 5.94 -18.28
N GLY A 47 11.97 5.32 -17.12
CA GLY A 47 11.05 4.20 -17.01
C GLY A 47 11.15 3.47 -15.67
N PRO A 48 10.19 2.57 -15.36
CA PRO A 48 10.11 1.84 -14.10
C PRO A 48 11.42 1.13 -13.76
N ASP A 49 11.83 1.22 -12.49
CA ASP A 49 13.07 0.62 -11.99
C ASP A 49 12.87 -0.80 -11.45
N ARG A 50 11.67 -1.37 -11.56
CA ARG A 50 11.37 -2.77 -11.24
C ARG A 50 10.52 -3.44 -12.30
N ALA A 51 10.78 -4.72 -12.55
CA ALA A 51 10.01 -5.55 -13.45
C ALA A 51 9.82 -6.96 -12.87
N CYS A 52 8.64 -7.56 -13.04
CA CYS A 52 8.36 -8.94 -12.64
C CYS A 52 8.44 -9.86 -13.85
N LEU A 53 9.34 -10.84 -13.81
CA LEU A 53 9.51 -11.82 -14.90
C LEU A 53 8.37 -12.84 -14.98
N ALA A 54 7.55 -12.95 -13.94
CA ALA A 54 6.43 -13.89 -13.90
C ALA A 54 5.14 -13.35 -14.54
N CYS A 55 4.95 -12.02 -14.57
CA CYS A 55 3.72 -11.41 -15.08
C CYS A 55 3.93 -10.14 -15.92
N ASP A 56 5.19 -9.84 -16.27
CA ASP A 56 5.62 -8.66 -17.02
C ASP A 56 5.15 -7.32 -16.41
N HIS A 57 4.89 -7.29 -15.10
CA HIS A 57 4.52 -6.07 -14.40
C HIS A 57 5.74 -5.19 -14.18
N GLU A 58 5.68 -3.93 -14.59
CA GLU A 58 6.75 -2.95 -14.37
C GLU A 58 6.26 -1.84 -13.44
N TRP A 59 7.08 -1.46 -12.46
CA TRP A 59 6.72 -0.42 -11.48
C TRP A 59 7.96 0.29 -10.93
N TRP A 60 7.74 1.39 -10.20
CA TRP A 60 8.80 2.14 -9.54
C TRP A 60 8.98 1.69 -8.09
N ALA A 61 10.20 1.69 -7.57
CA ALA A 61 10.54 1.21 -6.23
C ALA A 61 9.88 2.01 -5.11
N ASP A 62 9.53 3.27 -5.36
CA ASP A 62 8.74 4.11 -4.46
C ASP A 62 7.25 3.76 -4.44
N HIS A 63 6.76 3.05 -5.46
CA HIS A 63 5.38 2.55 -5.59
C HIS A 63 5.14 1.21 -4.86
N VAL A 64 6.15 0.65 -4.18
CA VAL A 64 5.94 -0.41 -3.18
C VAL A 64 6.10 0.21 -1.80
N GLY A 65 5.08 0.07 -0.94
CA GLY A 65 5.20 0.44 0.48
C GLY A 65 6.29 -0.40 1.16
N PHE A 66 6.49 -0.19 2.46
CA PHE A 66 7.64 -0.76 3.18
C PHE A 66 7.75 -2.28 2.95
N ALA A 67 8.62 -2.69 2.03
CA ALA A 67 8.88 -4.08 1.66
C ALA A 67 10.01 -4.67 2.51
N GLU A 68 10.26 -4.11 3.69
CA GLU A 68 11.26 -4.62 4.62
C GLU A 68 10.60 -5.60 5.58
N PRO A 69 11.14 -6.83 5.73
CA PRO A 69 10.71 -7.76 6.77
C PRO A 69 10.85 -7.10 8.14
N TRP A 70 9.75 -7.00 8.90
CA TRP A 70 9.79 -6.51 10.27
C TRP A 70 10.25 -7.63 11.21
N ASP A 71 11.55 -7.65 11.51
CA ASP A 71 12.12 -8.46 12.57
C ASP A 71 11.90 -7.74 13.91
N HIS A 72 10.81 -8.07 14.61
CA HIS A 72 10.76 -7.89 16.06
C HIS A 72 10.47 -9.21 16.74
N GLU A 73 11.50 -9.75 17.38
CA GLU A 73 11.36 -10.65 18.51
C GLU A 73 10.49 -9.93 19.58
N GLU A 74 9.44 -10.60 20.05
CA GLU A 74 8.63 -10.14 21.18
C GLU A 74 9.52 -10.07 22.44
N GLY A 75 10.08 -8.90 22.69
CA GLY A 75 10.75 -8.55 23.94
C GLY A 75 9.78 -7.82 24.87
N ASP A 76 9.31 -8.51 25.90
CA ASP A 76 8.82 -7.94 27.16
C ASP A 76 9.88 -6.96 27.69
N ASP A 77 9.50 -5.68 27.89
CA ASP A 77 10.02 -4.75 28.91
C ASP A 77 9.62 -3.29 28.58
N GLY A 78 8.97 -2.63 29.54
CA GLY A 78 8.19 -1.39 29.37
C GLY A 78 8.89 -0.19 28.68
N ALA A 79 8.06 0.52 27.90
CA ALA A 79 8.28 1.87 27.34
C ALA A 79 9.24 1.99 26.14
N ARG A 80 8.75 1.63 24.92
CA ARG A 80 8.95 2.32 23.61
C ARG A 80 8.45 1.52 22.38
N GLY A 81 7.22 1.00 22.44
CA GLY A 81 6.49 0.47 21.26
C GLY A 81 5.55 1.51 20.67
N THR A 82 6.07 2.66 20.22
CA THR A 82 5.29 3.87 19.94
C THR A 82 4.70 3.96 18.54
N GLN A 83 4.98 3.01 17.64
CA GLN A 83 4.58 3.09 16.23
C GLN A 83 3.58 1.99 15.86
N LEU A 84 2.48 2.38 15.22
CA LEU A 84 1.44 1.52 14.68
C LEU A 84 1.47 1.58 13.15
N ARG A 85 1.64 0.44 12.50
CA ARG A 85 1.68 0.32 11.04
C ARG A 85 0.35 -0.24 10.54
N VAL A 86 -0.28 0.48 9.63
CA VAL A 86 -1.57 0.11 9.04
C VAL A 86 -1.52 0.23 7.52
N VAL A 87 -2.37 -0.55 6.87
CA VAL A 87 -2.58 -0.51 5.42
C VAL A 87 -4.01 -0.14 5.11
N GLY A 88 -4.21 0.62 4.03
CA GLY A 88 -5.53 1.01 3.55
C GLY A 88 -5.71 0.71 2.06
N ALA A 89 -6.94 0.46 1.65
CA ALA A 89 -7.30 0.15 0.28
C ALA A 89 -8.05 1.30 -0.38
N VAL A 90 -7.44 1.87 -1.42
CA VAL A 90 -8.15 2.71 -2.37
C VAL A 90 -8.86 1.77 -3.36
N LEU A 91 -10.00 1.24 -2.92
CA LEU A 91 -10.82 0.33 -3.72
C LEU A 91 -11.49 1.10 -4.86
N VAL A 92 -11.26 0.66 -6.10
CA VAL A 92 -11.87 1.23 -7.30
C VAL A 92 -12.89 0.29 -7.93
N THR A 93 -13.92 0.87 -8.52
CA THR A 93 -14.92 0.18 -9.34
C THR A 93 -14.31 -0.34 -10.64
N ALA A 94 -14.94 -1.34 -11.27
CA ALA A 94 -14.46 -1.92 -12.53
C ALA A 94 -14.39 -0.90 -13.69
N ASP A 95 -15.23 0.14 -13.68
CA ASP A 95 -15.19 1.24 -14.64
C ASP A 95 -14.05 2.25 -14.35
N GLY A 96 -13.36 2.10 -13.21
CA GLY A 96 -12.29 2.99 -12.78
C GLY A 96 -12.77 4.36 -12.31
N LEU A 97 -14.08 4.62 -12.22
CA LEU A 97 -14.64 5.97 -12.02
C LEU A 97 -14.94 6.30 -10.55
N ARG A 98 -15.25 5.29 -9.74
CA ARG A 98 -15.64 5.47 -8.34
C ARG A 98 -14.72 4.73 -7.38
N ILE A 99 -14.49 5.35 -6.23
CA ILE A 99 -13.67 4.87 -5.13
C ILE A 99 -14.53 4.62 -3.90
N LEU A 100 -14.27 3.56 -3.16
CA LEU A 100 -14.98 3.27 -1.92
C LEU A 100 -14.48 4.17 -0.80
N ALA A 101 -15.39 4.95 -0.22
CA ALA A 101 -15.18 5.66 1.03
C ALA A 101 -15.99 4.95 2.12
N ALA A 102 -15.35 4.68 3.26
CA ALA A 102 -15.98 4.01 4.39
C ALA A 102 -16.06 4.97 5.59
N ARG A 103 -17.21 5.03 6.26
CA ARG A 103 -17.39 5.93 7.42
C ARG A 103 -17.32 5.15 8.72
N ARG A 104 -16.43 5.57 9.61
CA ARG A 104 -16.23 4.95 10.92
C ARG A 104 -17.52 5.02 11.73
N ARG A 105 -17.90 3.88 12.34
CA ARG A 105 -19.05 3.79 13.24
C ARG A 105 -18.98 4.82 14.38
N PRO A 106 -20.13 5.25 14.92
CA PRO A 106 -20.16 5.98 16.18
C PRO A 106 -19.55 5.13 17.32
N GLY A 107 -18.74 5.74 18.19
CA GLY A 107 -18.21 5.11 19.41
C GLY A 107 -16.79 4.53 19.32
N ILE A 108 -16.13 4.60 18.17
CA ILE A 108 -14.69 4.30 18.00
C ILE A 108 -13.88 5.61 17.80
N PRO A 109 -12.55 5.63 18.02
CA PRO A 109 -11.72 6.79 17.69
C PRO A 109 -12.00 7.27 16.25
N SER A 110 -12.00 8.58 16.03
CA SER A 110 -12.32 9.20 14.72
C SER A 110 -13.74 8.92 14.16
N ALA A 111 -14.70 8.54 15.02
CA ALA A 111 -16.10 8.33 14.63
C ALA A 111 -16.67 9.44 13.75
N GLY A 112 -17.39 9.05 12.70
CA GLY A 112 -18.05 9.98 11.77
C GLY A 112 -17.17 10.51 10.63
N ARG A 113 -15.84 10.32 10.70
CA ARG A 113 -14.93 10.60 9.59
C ARG A 113 -14.89 9.46 8.58
N TRP A 114 -14.48 9.79 7.37
CA TRP A 114 -14.28 8.86 6.27
C TRP A 114 -12.83 8.34 6.26
N GLU A 115 -12.65 7.07 5.90
CA GLU A 115 -11.35 6.43 5.77
C GLU A 115 -11.37 5.38 4.65
N PHE A 116 -10.18 4.99 4.24
CA PHE A 116 -10.00 3.82 3.38
C PHE A 116 -10.02 2.55 4.24
N PRO A 117 -10.78 1.52 3.84
CA PRO A 117 -10.86 0.27 4.58
C PRO A 117 -9.52 -0.45 4.59
N GLY A 118 -9.26 -1.20 5.65
CA GLY A 118 -7.96 -1.82 5.90
C GLY A 118 -7.69 -1.91 7.40
N GLY A 119 -6.43 -2.18 7.75
CA GLY A 119 -6.13 -2.49 9.13
C GLY A 119 -4.65 -2.67 9.41
N LYS A 120 -4.37 -3.35 10.52
CA LYS A 120 -3.03 -3.44 11.08
C LYS A 120 -2.21 -4.50 10.33
N ILE A 121 -0.94 -4.20 10.10
CA ILE A 121 0.03 -5.21 9.64
C ILE A 121 0.40 -6.11 10.82
N GLU A 122 0.23 -7.42 10.66
CA GLU A 122 0.66 -8.41 11.65
C GLU A 122 2.13 -8.81 11.48
N PRO A 123 2.81 -9.27 12.55
CA PRO A 123 4.20 -9.72 12.44
C PRO A 123 4.38 -10.84 11.41
N GLY A 124 5.40 -10.70 10.56
CA GLY A 124 5.72 -11.68 9.51
C GLY A 124 4.84 -11.60 8.26
N GLU A 125 3.88 -10.67 8.20
CA GLU A 125 3.02 -10.45 7.03
C GLU A 125 3.53 -9.29 6.16
N SER A 126 3.39 -9.40 4.82
CA SER A 126 3.66 -8.26 3.93
C SER A 126 2.50 -7.26 3.96
N PRO A 127 2.72 -5.97 3.66
CA PRO A 127 1.63 -4.98 3.61
C PRO A 127 0.48 -5.40 2.69
N GLN A 128 0.78 -6.00 1.54
CA GLN A 128 -0.24 -6.47 0.59
C GLN A 128 -1.00 -7.68 1.13
N ALA A 129 -0.32 -8.63 1.78
CA ALA A 129 -0.98 -9.77 2.41
C ALA A 129 -1.91 -9.31 3.55
N ALA A 130 -1.44 -8.37 4.37
CA ALA A 130 -2.23 -7.75 5.43
C ALA A 130 -3.48 -7.07 4.85
N LEU A 131 -3.33 -6.34 3.76
CA LEU A 131 -4.46 -5.67 3.12
C LEU A 131 -5.51 -6.66 2.61
N VAL A 132 -5.09 -7.76 1.98
CA VAL A 132 -6.01 -8.83 1.53
C VAL A 132 -6.75 -9.47 2.70
N ARG A 133 -6.03 -9.80 3.79
CA ARG A 133 -6.63 -10.37 5.01
C ARG A 133 -7.64 -9.43 5.64
N GLU A 134 -7.26 -8.18 5.87
CA GLU A 134 -8.11 -7.16 6.50
C GLU A 134 -9.39 -6.93 5.69
N LEU A 135 -9.31 -6.74 4.36
CA LEU A 135 -10.51 -6.53 3.55
C LEU A 135 -11.42 -7.76 3.47
N ARG A 136 -10.85 -8.96 3.60
CA ARG A 136 -11.64 -10.18 3.70
C ARG A 136 -12.39 -10.26 5.02
N GLU A 137 -11.75 -9.90 6.12
CA GLU A 137 -12.37 -9.91 7.45
C GLU A 137 -13.41 -8.79 7.60
N GLU A 138 -13.04 -7.58 7.17
CA GLU A 138 -13.81 -6.37 7.42
C GLU A 138 -14.97 -6.20 6.43
N LEU A 139 -14.73 -6.48 5.14
CA LEU A 139 -15.70 -6.26 4.05
C LEU A 139 -16.22 -7.56 3.42
N GLY A 140 -15.62 -8.72 3.73
CA GLY A 140 -16.03 -10.00 3.16
C GLY A 140 -15.68 -10.18 1.68
N ILE A 141 -14.69 -9.44 1.16
CA ILE A 141 -14.32 -9.47 -0.27
C ILE A 141 -12.90 -9.96 -0.47
N GLU A 142 -12.66 -10.55 -1.63
CA GLU A 142 -11.32 -10.77 -2.17
C GLU A 142 -10.95 -9.56 -3.05
N VAL A 143 -9.66 -9.23 -3.10
CA VAL A 143 -9.18 -8.08 -3.88
C VAL A 143 -7.92 -8.41 -4.66
N GLU A 144 -7.75 -7.72 -5.78
CA GLU A 144 -6.47 -7.58 -6.45
C GLU A 144 -5.81 -6.30 -5.95
N VAL A 145 -4.67 -6.44 -5.27
CA VAL A 145 -3.90 -5.31 -4.75
C VAL A 145 -2.95 -4.79 -5.84
N GLY A 146 -3.00 -3.49 -6.08
CA GLY A 146 -2.14 -2.76 -7.00
C GLY A 146 -0.94 -2.15 -6.29
N TRP A 147 -0.51 -0.99 -6.77
CA TRP A 147 0.64 -0.28 -6.21
C TRP A 147 0.25 0.67 -5.07
N LEU A 148 1.26 1.08 -4.31
CA LEU A 148 1.13 2.12 -3.28
C LEU A 148 0.83 3.46 -3.95
N ILE A 149 -0.26 4.11 -3.54
CA ILE A 149 -0.62 5.45 -4.00
C ILE A 149 -0.09 6.54 -3.07
N GLY A 150 -0.09 6.29 -1.77
CA GLY A 150 0.23 7.36 -0.83
C GLY A 150 0.47 6.85 0.58
N ARG A 151 1.10 7.71 1.37
CA ARG A 151 1.37 7.46 2.78
C ARG A 151 0.81 8.59 3.61
N GLY A 152 0.30 8.22 4.77
CA GLY A 152 -0.25 9.13 5.75
C GLY A 152 0.33 8.87 7.13
N THR A 153 0.26 9.89 7.98
CA THR A 153 0.59 9.76 9.40
C THR A 153 -0.51 10.33 10.26
N GLY A 154 -0.58 9.87 11.50
CA GLY A 154 -1.52 10.39 12.48
C GLY A 154 -1.31 9.75 13.84
N TRP A 155 -2.34 9.76 14.67
CA TRP A 155 -2.25 9.27 16.04
C TRP A 155 -3.43 8.35 16.39
N ALA A 156 -3.11 7.20 16.99
CA ALA A 156 -4.06 6.25 17.53
C ALA A 156 -3.87 6.12 19.05
N GLY A 157 -4.45 7.07 19.79
CA GLY A 157 -4.15 7.26 21.20
C GLY A 157 -2.76 7.87 21.37
N GLU A 158 -1.89 7.23 22.15
CA GLU A 158 -0.49 7.65 22.36
C GLU A 158 0.49 7.09 21.33
N ARG A 159 0.01 6.31 20.36
CA ARG A 159 0.84 5.68 19.32
C ARG A 159 0.79 6.49 18.03
N GLU A 160 1.96 6.69 17.44
CA GLU A 160 2.12 7.26 16.11
C GLU A 160 1.67 6.23 15.07
N LEU A 161 0.72 6.60 14.22
CA LEU A 161 0.18 5.74 13.17
C LEU A 161 0.82 6.11 11.83
N HIS A 162 1.26 5.09 11.08
CA HIS A 162 1.69 5.24 9.70
C HIS A 162 0.82 4.37 8.81
N LEU A 163 0.17 5.02 7.84
CA LEU A 163 -0.73 4.43 6.88
C LEU A 163 -0.04 4.34 5.52
N ASP A 164 0.01 3.13 4.97
CA ASP A 164 0.35 2.88 3.56
C ASP A 164 -0.94 2.54 2.80
N CYS A 165 -1.32 3.34 1.82
CA CYS A 165 -2.50 3.07 0.99
C CYS A 165 -2.13 2.52 -0.37
N TYR A 166 -2.80 1.46 -0.78
CA TYR A 166 -2.63 0.81 -2.06
C TYR A 166 -3.89 0.96 -2.90
N TRP A 167 -3.71 1.11 -4.21
CA TRP A 167 -4.78 0.85 -5.15
C TRP A 167 -5.25 -0.59 -5.02
N ALA A 168 -6.55 -0.83 -5.08
CA ALA A 168 -7.10 -2.18 -5.07
C ALA A 168 -8.39 -2.28 -5.91
N ARG A 169 -8.69 -3.49 -6.39
CA ARG A 169 -9.95 -3.79 -7.10
C ARG A 169 -10.62 -5.01 -6.48
N PRO A 170 -11.94 -4.97 -6.20
CA PRO A 170 -12.68 -6.17 -5.78
C PRO A 170 -12.63 -7.27 -6.84
N VAL A 171 -12.34 -8.49 -6.41
CA VAL A 171 -12.47 -9.70 -7.24
C VAL A 171 -13.88 -10.23 -7.04
N GLY A 172 -14.82 -9.76 -7.87
CA GLY A 172 -16.22 -10.12 -7.81
C GLY A 172 -17.14 -8.95 -7.41
N PRO A 173 -18.24 -9.19 -6.70
CA PRO A 173 -19.19 -8.14 -6.36
C PRO A 173 -18.56 -7.12 -5.40
N SER A 174 -18.95 -5.86 -5.54
CA SER A 174 -18.56 -4.80 -4.61
C SER A 174 -19.11 -5.06 -3.20
N PRO A 175 -18.36 -4.73 -2.13
CA PRO A 175 -18.82 -4.87 -0.77
C PRO A 175 -20.05 -3.99 -0.51
N THR A 176 -21.00 -4.55 0.23
CA THR A 176 -22.23 -3.85 0.64
C THR A 176 -22.33 -3.65 2.15
N THR A 177 -21.46 -4.28 2.93
CA THR A 177 -21.46 -4.27 4.39
C THR A 177 -20.03 -4.27 4.92
N SER A 178 -19.84 -3.77 6.13
CA SER A 178 -18.56 -3.79 6.85
C SER A 178 -18.78 -4.11 8.33
N THR A 179 -17.82 -4.77 8.98
CA THR A 179 -17.81 -5.02 10.43
C THR A 179 -17.39 -3.81 11.27
N ASP A 180 -16.80 -2.78 10.65
CA ASP A 180 -16.15 -1.67 11.35
C ASP A 180 -16.73 -0.31 10.95
N HIS A 181 -17.37 -0.25 9.78
CA HIS A 181 -17.98 0.96 9.23
C HIS A 181 -19.51 0.93 9.37
N ASP A 182 -20.12 2.12 9.53
CA ASP A 182 -21.57 2.26 9.55
C ASP A 182 -22.15 2.61 8.18
N ARG A 183 -21.28 3.03 7.25
CA ARG A 183 -21.67 3.47 5.91
C ARG A 183 -20.53 3.22 4.92
N LEU A 184 -20.88 2.69 3.76
CA LEU A 184 -19.99 2.46 2.62
C LEU A 184 -20.54 3.22 1.41
N GLU A 185 -19.72 4.04 0.76
CA GLU A 185 -20.13 4.81 -0.41
C GLU A 185 -19.10 4.80 -1.52
N TRP A 186 -19.54 4.39 -2.70
CA TRP A 186 -18.76 4.49 -3.94
C TRP A 186 -18.91 5.88 -4.54
N VAL A 187 -17.82 6.63 -4.63
CA VAL A 187 -17.83 8.04 -5.04
C VAL A 187 -16.87 8.41 -6.13
N GLY A 188 -17.27 9.41 -6.92
CA GLY A 188 -16.37 10.12 -7.84
C GLY A 188 -15.42 11.07 -7.09
N LEU A 189 -14.48 11.63 -7.85
CA LEU A 189 -13.39 12.46 -7.31
C LEU A 189 -13.90 13.71 -6.59
N ASP A 190 -14.90 14.40 -7.14
CA ASP A 190 -15.44 15.62 -6.53
C ASP A 190 -16.00 15.37 -5.12
N ALA A 191 -16.72 14.26 -4.96
CA ALA A 191 -17.26 13.87 -3.66
C ALA A 191 -16.16 13.35 -2.74
N LEU A 192 -15.12 12.69 -3.26
CA LEU A 192 -13.95 12.26 -2.49
C LEU A 192 -13.25 13.47 -1.85
N LEU A 193 -12.96 14.51 -2.62
CA LEU A 193 -12.23 15.71 -2.19
C LEU A 193 -13.00 16.60 -1.19
N THR A 194 -14.31 16.42 -1.07
CA THR A 194 -15.17 17.26 -0.23
C THR A 194 -15.61 16.59 1.08
N ARG A 195 -15.19 15.33 1.30
CA ARG A 195 -15.50 14.59 2.53
C ARG A 195 -14.59 14.96 3.69
N ASP A 196 -15.09 14.75 4.91
CA ASP A 196 -14.32 14.89 6.15
C ASP A 196 -13.55 13.59 6.44
N TRP A 197 -12.31 13.51 5.95
CA TRP A 197 -11.44 12.34 6.07
C TRP A 197 -10.72 12.29 7.41
N ALA A 198 -10.38 11.07 7.86
CA ALA A 198 -9.42 10.90 8.94
C ALA A 198 -8.06 11.48 8.51
N GLU A 199 -7.31 12.00 9.50
CA GLU A 199 -6.06 12.72 9.26
C GLU A 199 -5.02 11.93 8.44
N PRO A 200 -4.83 10.61 8.67
CA PRO A 200 -3.91 9.82 7.85
C PRO A 200 -4.34 9.68 6.38
N ASP A 201 -5.63 9.76 6.09
CA ASP A 201 -6.18 9.50 4.75
C ASP A 201 -6.16 10.73 3.84
N VAL A 202 -6.10 11.94 4.41
CA VAL A 202 -6.07 13.21 3.66
C VAL A 202 -4.98 13.23 2.57
N PRO A 203 -3.69 12.95 2.85
CA PRO A 203 -2.65 12.98 1.81
C PRO A 203 -2.87 11.95 0.70
N ILE A 204 -3.60 10.86 0.97
CA ILE A 204 -3.92 9.84 -0.03
C ILE A 204 -5.03 10.37 -0.95
N VAL A 205 -6.04 11.04 -0.39
CA VAL A 205 -7.10 11.69 -1.17
C VAL A 205 -6.55 12.75 -2.12
N GLU A 206 -5.55 13.52 -1.66
CA GLU A 206 -4.84 14.49 -2.48
C GLU A 206 -4.04 13.78 -3.60
N ALA A 207 -3.30 12.72 -3.28
CA ALA A 207 -2.58 11.93 -4.28
C ALA A 207 -3.49 11.34 -5.37
N ILE A 208 -4.68 10.85 -5.01
CA ILE A 208 -5.68 10.33 -5.97
C ILE A 208 -6.10 11.38 -7.00
N ALA A 209 -6.11 12.66 -6.64
CA ALA A 209 -6.49 13.74 -7.55
C ALA A 209 -5.38 14.09 -8.57
N GLU A 210 -4.13 13.77 -8.24
CA GLU A 210 -2.95 14.11 -9.04
C GLU A 210 -2.42 12.92 -9.85
N GLU A 211 -2.72 11.68 -9.44
CA GLU A 211 -2.18 10.46 -10.03
C GLU A 211 -3.08 9.87 -11.14
N GLU A 212 -2.48 9.23 -12.15
CA GLU A 212 -3.23 8.44 -13.13
C GLU A 212 -3.79 7.17 -12.49
N ARG A 213 -5.09 6.91 -12.72
CA ARG A 213 -5.76 5.74 -12.14
C ARG A 213 -5.23 4.43 -12.73
N PRO A 214 -5.23 3.33 -11.96
CA PRO A 214 -4.74 2.06 -12.44
C PRO A 214 -5.57 1.50 -13.59
N ARG A 215 -4.88 0.87 -14.54
CA ARG A 215 -5.49 -0.09 -15.47
C ARG A 215 -5.33 -1.48 -14.89
N PHE A 216 -6.27 -1.90 -14.06
CA PHE A 216 -6.36 -3.29 -13.63
C PHE A 216 -6.72 -4.16 -14.84
N SER A 217 -5.89 -5.15 -15.16
CA SER A 217 -6.06 -6.04 -16.31
C SER A 217 -7.25 -6.99 -16.18
#